data_AF-A0A7J2S560-F1
#
_entry.id   AF-A0A7J2S560-F1
#
_cell.length_a   1.000
_cell.length_b   1.000
_cell.length_c   1.000
_cell.angle_alpha   90.00
_cell.angle_beta   90.00
_cell.angle_gamma   90.00
#
_symmetry.space_group_name_H-M   'P 1'
#
loop_
_entity.id
_entity.type
_entity.pdbx_description
1 polymer ?
#
loop_
_entity_poly.entity_id
_entity_poly.type
_entity_poly.pdbx_seq_one_letter_code
_entity_poly.pdbx_strand_id
1 'polypeptide(L)'
;MNNKPFIAELHDIGKLVDRQALNQAGIDIKGHTFHKFDFSKLGISKPSSPSWYAQYFESEMVKEIFGKNIRLPEIDLLNSSEIINHIPDPKTRADVLLTKIADGISSAISRLDLYGKRITRGEVIEGIHKLWNPWFYESKKQEGGYWSPYTDVQSFKMMFQYIDSCRDYQDFFRKYGEYLHLTPENKTAPGNIVSLYTHLELVGKIYRVLRRYSSLEKQNSRYVLIYNNQAVSSIQEACGHIDFTKDQGKWIYRLVFCYISFPQSLSRLQDLNIFRKRGDLIKTFSEYEGTKDYVLFFIDDFMCLFMPKEDEVRIHKLLEPFLKAGFIIENFEKPTHLQTSPN
;
A
#
# COMPACT_ATOMS: atom_id res chain seq x y z
N MET A 1 27.65 4.05 -0.23
CA MET A 1 26.23 3.78 -0.56
C MET A 1 25.39 4.81 0.17
N ASN A 2 24.49 5.51 -0.53
CA ASN A 2 23.61 6.50 0.09
C ASN A 2 22.67 5.76 1.05
N ASN A 3 22.77 6.05 2.36
CA ASN A 3 22.03 5.39 3.43
C ASN A 3 20.57 5.88 3.51
N LYS A 4 19.93 6.06 2.35
CA LYS A 4 18.57 6.62 2.24
C LYS A 4 17.55 5.54 2.65
N PRO A 5 16.51 5.90 3.42
CA PRO A 5 15.47 4.96 3.78
C PRO A 5 14.64 4.56 2.55
N PHE A 6 14.19 3.31 2.53
CA PHE A 6 13.18 2.85 1.59
C PHE A 6 11.79 3.25 2.11
N ILE A 7 10.97 3.85 1.24
CA ILE A 7 9.64 4.40 1.52
C ILE A 7 8.68 3.77 0.51
N ALA A 8 7.90 2.80 0.95
CA ALA A 8 7.01 2.01 0.10
C ALA A 8 5.90 2.85 -0.55
N GLU A 9 5.48 3.92 0.11
CA GLU A 9 4.42 4.83 -0.32
C GLU A 9 4.78 5.62 -1.59
N LEU A 10 6.08 5.71 -1.95
CA LEU A 10 6.52 6.37 -3.17
C LEU A 10 6.33 5.53 -4.45
N HIS A 11 5.93 4.26 -4.34
CA HIS A 11 5.81 3.37 -5.51
C HIS A 11 4.80 3.86 -6.55
N ASP A 12 3.83 4.67 -6.13
CA ASP A 12 2.69 5.10 -6.94
C ASP A 12 2.61 6.63 -7.09
N ILE A 13 3.68 7.35 -6.74
CA ILE A 13 3.75 8.83 -6.84
C ILE A 13 3.46 9.34 -8.26
N GLY A 14 3.72 8.55 -9.30
CA GLY A 14 3.42 8.92 -10.68
C GLY A 14 1.93 9.00 -11.00
N LYS A 15 1.04 8.48 -10.14
CA LYS A 15 -0.41 8.68 -10.27
C LYS A 15 -0.84 10.12 -9.98
N LEU A 16 0.01 10.90 -9.29
CA LEU A 16 -0.19 12.33 -9.04
C LEU A 16 0.18 13.22 -10.23
N VAL A 17 0.61 12.67 -11.37
CA VAL A 17 1.06 13.47 -12.52
C VAL A 17 -0.08 13.76 -13.49
N ASP A 18 -0.31 15.05 -13.79
CA ASP A 18 -1.20 15.47 -14.87
C ASP A 18 -0.51 15.31 -16.23
N ARG A 19 -0.72 14.14 -16.82
CA ARG A 19 -0.14 13.79 -18.11
C ARG A 19 -0.66 14.67 -19.24
N GLN A 20 -1.91 15.14 -19.17
CA GLN A 20 -2.48 15.95 -20.23
C GLN A 20 -1.78 17.31 -20.26
N ALA A 21 -1.62 17.94 -19.11
CA ALA A 21 -0.90 19.20 -19.00
C ALA A 21 0.57 19.07 -19.43
N LEU A 22 1.25 18.00 -19.01
CA LEU A 22 2.66 17.76 -19.39
C LEU A 22 2.84 17.43 -20.88
N ASN A 23 1.93 16.66 -21.47
CA ASN A 23 1.95 16.39 -22.90
C ASN A 23 1.74 17.68 -23.72
N GLN A 24 0.86 18.58 -23.26
CA GLN A 24 0.67 19.90 -23.86
C GLN A 24 1.93 20.77 -23.74
N ALA A 25 2.72 20.58 -22.67
CA ALA A 25 4.03 21.20 -22.48
C ALA A 25 5.19 20.49 -23.22
N GLY A 26 4.90 19.49 -24.06
CA GLY A 26 5.91 18.78 -24.87
C GLY A 26 6.64 17.64 -24.15
N ILE A 27 6.19 17.24 -22.96
CA ILE A 27 6.76 16.12 -22.21
C ILE A 27 5.87 14.88 -22.40
N ASP A 28 6.25 14.00 -23.32
CA ASP A 28 5.52 12.73 -23.59
C ASP A 28 5.69 11.74 -22.44
N ILE A 29 4.60 11.43 -21.73
CA ILE A 29 4.56 10.47 -20.62
C ILE A 29 3.55 9.37 -20.93
N LYS A 30 4.04 8.13 -20.99
CA LYS A 30 3.24 6.92 -21.19
C LYS A 30 3.14 6.13 -19.89
N GLY A 31 2.05 6.31 -19.14
CA GLY A 31 1.79 5.60 -17.88
C GLY A 31 2.13 6.38 -16.62
N HIS A 32 2.09 5.72 -15.46
CA HIS A 32 2.42 6.30 -14.14
C HIS A 32 3.82 5.88 -13.64
N THR A 33 4.60 5.20 -14.48
CA THR A 33 5.98 4.82 -14.15
C THR A 33 6.95 5.47 -15.12
N PHE A 34 8.15 5.75 -14.65
CA PHE A 34 9.11 6.61 -15.35
C PHE A 34 10.43 5.89 -15.65
N HIS A 35 10.39 4.56 -15.70
CA HIS A 35 11.57 3.73 -15.93
C HIS A 35 12.22 3.96 -17.30
N LYS A 36 11.43 4.34 -18.31
CA LYS A 36 11.88 4.71 -19.67
C LYS A 36 11.92 6.22 -19.92
N PHE A 37 11.62 7.03 -18.90
CA PHE A 37 11.61 8.47 -19.08
C PHE A 37 13.03 8.98 -19.33
N ASP A 38 13.20 9.81 -20.35
CA ASP A 38 14.47 10.43 -20.67
C ASP A 38 14.69 11.66 -19.78
N PHE A 39 15.41 11.46 -18.68
CA PHE A 39 15.71 12.51 -17.70
C PHE A 39 16.55 13.65 -18.25
N SER A 40 17.25 13.45 -19.38
CA SER A 40 18.00 14.52 -20.03
C SER A 40 17.08 15.64 -20.52
N LYS A 41 15.83 15.31 -20.89
CA LYS A 41 14.79 16.29 -21.27
C LYS A 41 14.43 17.28 -20.16
N LEU A 42 14.67 16.90 -18.90
CA LEU A 42 14.43 17.75 -17.73
C LEU A 42 15.73 18.35 -17.15
N GLY A 43 16.89 18.03 -17.75
CA GLY A 43 18.20 18.42 -17.23
C GLY A 43 18.42 17.94 -15.79
N ILE A 44 18.02 16.71 -15.48
CA ILE A 44 18.25 16.08 -14.17
C ILE A 44 18.81 14.67 -14.33
N SER A 45 19.40 14.15 -13.26
CA SER A 45 19.72 12.73 -13.15
C SER A 45 18.48 11.93 -12.75
N LYS A 46 18.47 10.66 -13.13
CA LYS A 46 17.56 9.65 -12.61
C LYS A 46 17.66 9.60 -11.06
N PRO A 47 16.54 9.47 -10.32
CA PRO A 47 16.57 9.35 -8.87
C PRO A 47 17.46 8.22 -8.37
N SER A 48 18.15 8.47 -7.26
CA SER A 48 19.09 7.51 -6.63
C SER A 48 18.50 6.77 -5.42
N SER A 49 17.37 7.23 -4.90
CA SER A 49 16.66 6.65 -3.76
C SER A 49 16.25 5.20 -4.02
N PRO A 50 16.38 4.28 -3.05
CA PRO A 50 15.97 2.89 -3.25
C PRO A 50 14.44 2.78 -3.48
N SER A 51 13.65 3.69 -2.94
CA SER A 51 12.19 3.77 -3.14
C SER A 51 11.77 3.96 -4.60
N TRP A 52 12.67 4.54 -5.42
CA TRP A 52 12.47 4.70 -6.84
C TRP A 52 12.19 3.36 -7.53
N TYR A 53 12.90 2.31 -7.11
CA TYR A 53 12.82 0.99 -7.71
C TYR A 53 11.46 0.30 -7.53
N ALA A 54 10.63 0.75 -6.58
CA ALA A 54 9.29 0.20 -6.37
C ALA A 54 8.35 0.48 -7.55
N GLN A 55 8.63 1.51 -8.37
CA GLN A 55 7.80 1.91 -9.51
C GLN A 55 7.98 1.02 -10.74
N TYR A 56 9.04 0.21 -10.79
CA TYR A 56 9.52 -0.40 -12.04
C TYR A 56 8.75 -1.64 -12.45
N PHE A 57 8.25 -2.39 -11.47
CA PHE A 57 7.67 -3.70 -11.71
C PHE A 57 6.18 -3.58 -11.95
N GLU A 58 5.85 -2.99 -13.10
CA GLU A 58 4.55 -3.00 -13.75
C GLU A 58 4.56 -3.97 -14.93
N SER A 59 3.38 -4.42 -15.36
CA SER A 59 3.23 -5.49 -16.36
C SER A 59 3.99 -5.27 -17.68
N GLU A 60 4.19 -4.02 -18.11
CA GLU A 60 4.87 -3.70 -19.38
C GLU A 60 6.40 -3.88 -19.33
N MET A 61 7.06 -3.51 -18.22
CA MET A 61 8.50 -3.74 -18.07
C MET A 61 8.80 -5.24 -17.95
N VAL A 62 7.95 -5.98 -17.23
CA VAL A 62 8.09 -7.44 -17.11
C VAL A 62 8.03 -8.12 -18.48
N LYS A 63 7.06 -7.73 -19.32
CA LYS A 63 6.94 -8.28 -20.69
C LYS A 63 8.14 -7.96 -21.57
N GLU A 64 8.82 -6.85 -21.33
CA GLU A 64 10.00 -6.44 -22.10
C GLU A 64 11.25 -7.19 -21.66
N ILE A 65 11.49 -7.28 -20.35
CA ILE A 65 12.69 -7.91 -19.79
C ILE A 65 12.63 -9.43 -19.92
N PHE A 66 11.46 -10.00 -19.64
CA PHE A 66 11.27 -11.45 -19.52
C PHE A 66 10.45 -12.04 -20.69
N GLY A 67 10.01 -11.20 -21.63
CA GLY A 67 9.16 -11.61 -22.74
C GLY A 67 7.67 -11.67 -22.40
N LYS A 68 6.83 -11.73 -23.44
CA LYS A 68 5.35 -11.59 -23.33
C LYS A 68 4.65 -12.66 -22.49
N ASN A 69 5.32 -13.78 -22.17
CA ASN A 69 4.70 -14.93 -21.50
C ASN A 69 4.96 -14.99 -19.99
N ILE A 70 5.87 -14.17 -19.46
CA ILE A 70 6.22 -14.20 -18.03
C ILE A 70 5.36 -13.18 -17.27
N ARG A 71 4.79 -13.62 -16.14
CA ARG A 71 3.99 -12.76 -15.27
C ARG A 71 4.83 -12.26 -14.10
N LEU A 72 4.59 -11.02 -13.67
CA LEU A 72 5.30 -10.41 -12.54
C LEU A 72 5.36 -11.32 -11.29
N PRO A 73 4.29 -12.02 -10.89
CA PRO A 73 4.32 -12.83 -9.68
C PRO A 73 5.33 -13.99 -9.72
N GLU A 74 5.68 -14.47 -10.92
CA GLU A 74 6.56 -15.63 -11.13
C GLU A 74 8.06 -15.26 -11.08
N ILE A 75 8.39 -13.96 -11.14
CA ILE A 75 9.78 -13.51 -11.22
C ILE A 75 10.46 -13.64 -9.87
N ASP A 76 11.62 -14.30 -9.84
CA ASP A 76 12.55 -14.23 -8.72
C ASP A 76 13.17 -12.83 -8.64
N LEU A 77 12.53 -11.95 -7.87
CA LEU A 77 12.95 -10.57 -7.67
C LEU A 77 14.25 -10.45 -6.86
N LEU A 78 14.75 -11.53 -6.25
CA LEU A 78 15.96 -11.50 -5.43
C LEU A 78 17.20 -11.96 -6.17
N ASN A 79 17.06 -12.85 -7.17
CA ASN A 79 18.17 -13.57 -7.79
C ASN A 79 18.17 -13.56 -9.33
N SER A 80 17.11 -13.12 -10.02
CA SER A 80 17.15 -13.01 -11.49
C SER A 80 18.29 -12.09 -11.93
N SER A 81 19.03 -12.52 -12.95
CA SER A 81 20.18 -11.78 -13.48
C SER A 81 19.78 -10.40 -14.01
N GLU A 82 18.61 -10.32 -14.64
CA GLU A 82 18.01 -9.12 -15.16
C GLU A 82 17.68 -8.14 -14.03
N ILE A 83 17.11 -8.63 -12.92
CA ILE A 83 16.83 -7.80 -11.75
C ILE A 83 18.12 -7.34 -11.07
N ILE A 84 19.12 -8.22 -10.95
CA ILE A 84 20.43 -7.89 -10.36
C ILE A 84 21.10 -6.75 -11.16
N ASN A 85 21.01 -6.77 -12.48
CA ASN A 85 21.59 -5.74 -13.34
C ASN A 85 20.91 -4.37 -13.12
N HIS A 86 19.62 -4.35 -12.81
CA HIS A 86 18.87 -3.10 -12.56
C HIS A 86 18.93 -2.62 -11.10
N ILE A 87 18.95 -3.56 -10.15
CA ILE A 87 18.94 -3.33 -8.70
C ILE A 87 20.03 -4.21 -8.07
N PRO A 88 21.30 -3.76 -8.06
CA PRO A 88 22.40 -4.57 -7.57
C PRO A 88 22.32 -4.92 -6.08
N ASP A 89 21.78 -3.99 -5.27
CA ASP A 89 21.67 -4.16 -3.82
C ASP A 89 20.55 -5.14 -3.43
N PRO A 90 20.87 -6.28 -2.79
CA PRO A 90 19.87 -7.28 -2.41
C PRO A 90 18.87 -6.76 -1.36
N LYS A 91 19.25 -5.78 -0.52
CA LYS A 91 18.31 -5.18 0.45
C LYS A 91 17.21 -4.39 -0.26
N THR A 92 17.59 -3.56 -1.22
CA THR A 92 16.65 -2.84 -2.08
C THR A 92 15.74 -3.80 -2.86
N ARG A 93 16.27 -4.91 -3.39
CA ARG A 93 15.45 -5.95 -4.05
C ARG A 93 14.42 -6.56 -3.09
N ALA A 94 14.81 -6.85 -1.85
CA ALA A 94 13.90 -7.36 -0.83
C ALA A 94 12.81 -6.34 -0.49
N ASP A 95 13.15 -5.07 -0.30
CA ASP A 95 12.19 -4.00 -0.04
C ASP A 95 11.19 -3.82 -1.20
N VAL A 96 11.65 -3.95 -2.45
CA VAL A 96 10.79 -3.93 -3.63
C VAL A 96 9.83 -5.12 -3.66
N LEU A 97 10.32 -6.34 -3.38
CA LEU A 97 9.47 -7.53 -3.30
C LEU A 97 8.39 -7.37 -2.23
N LEU A 98 8.76 -6.93 -1.03
CA LEU A 98 7.81 -6.68 0.06
C LEU A 98 6.79 -5.59 -0.29
N THR A 99 7.22 -4.53 -0.98
CA THR A 99 6.30 -3.47 -1.44
C THR A 99 5.30 -3.99 -2.45
N LYS A 100 5.71 -4.87 -3.37
CA LYS A 100 4.80 -5.45 -4.37
C LYS A 100 3.81 -6.43 -3.76
N ILE A 101 4.23 -7.19 -2.75
CA ILE A 101 3.31 -8.00 -1.93
C ILE A 101 2.31 -7.09 -1.22
N ALA A 102 2.78 -6.01 -0.57
CA ALA A 102 1.94 -5.07 0.16
C ALA A 102 0.93 -4.33 -0.75
N ASP A 103 1.36 -3.89 -1.93
CA ASP A 103 0.53 -3.30 -2.99
C ASP A 103 -0.56 -4.27 -3.44
N GLY A 104 -0.20 -5.53 -3.73
CA GLY A 104 -1.17 -6.55 -4.11
C GLY A 104 -2.24 -6.82 -3.06
N ILE A 105 -1.87 -6.85 -1.77
CA ILE A 105 -2.81 -7.04 -0.65
C ILE A 105 -3.67 -5.79 -0.45
N SER A 106 -3.06 -4.60 -0.44
CA SER A 106 -3.79 -3.33 -0.32
C SER A 106 -4.81 -3.17 -1.45
N SER A 107 -4.44 -3.51 -2.67
CA SER A 107 -5.33 -3.59 -3.83
C SER A 107 -6.48 -4.56 -3.61
N ALA A 108 -6.24 -5.76 -3.08
CA ALA A 108 -7.29 -6.73 -2.79
C ALA A 108 -8.27 -6.25 -1.72
N ILE A 109 -7.79 -5.50 -0.72
CA ILE A 109 -8.63 -4.92 0.35
C ILE A 109 -9.45 -3.73 -0.16
N SER A 110 -8.88 -2.93 -1.07
CA SER A 110 -9.47 -1.67 -1.54
C SER A 110 -10.37 -1.83 -2.78
N ARG A 111 -10.24 -2.90 -3.56
CA ARG A 111 -11.02 -3.07 -4.79
C ARG A 111 -12.44 -3.54 -4.50
N LEU A 112 -13.40 -2.90 -5.17
CA LEU A 112 -14.77 -3.37 -5.29
C LEU A 112 -14.82 -4.57 -6.24
N ASP A 113 -14.86 -5.77 -5.69
CA ASP A 113 -15.34 -6.95 -6.42
C ASP A 113 -16.83 -7.12 -6.12
N LEU A 114 -17.69 -6.68 -7.04
CA LEU A 114 -19.11 -7.01 -7.00
C LEU A 114 -19.28 -8.49 -7.34
N TYR A 115 -19.46 -9.33 -6.31
CA TYR A 115 -19.81 -10.74 -6.46
C TYR A 115 -18.88 -11.53 -7.40
N GLY A 116 -17.57 -11.30 -7.30
CA GLY A 116 -16.56 -12.01 -8.11
C GLY A 116 -16.55 -11.64 -9.59
N LYS A 117 -17.26 -10.57 -9.99
CA LYS A 117 -17.20 -10.00 -11.35
C LYS A 117 -16.52 -8.64 -11.30
N ARG A 118 -15.43 -8.49 -12.05
CA ARG A 118 -14.77 -7.19 -12.27
C ARG A 118 -15.82 -6.25 -12.86
N ILE A 119 -16.09 -5.15 -12.18
CA ILE A 119 -17.06 -4.16 -12.67
C ILE A 119 -16.60 -3.71 -14.06
N THR A 120 -17.52 -3.68 -15.03
CA THR A 120 -17.25 -3.16 -16.36
C THR A 120 -16.68 -1.76 -16.21
N ARG A 121 -15.44 -1.60 -16.66
CA ARG A 121 -14.73 -0.32 -16.60
C ARG A 121 -15.52 0.71 -17.40
N GLY A 122 -16.11 1.67 -16.70
CA GLY A 122 -16.78 2.82 -17.31
C GLY A 122 -15.78 3.87 -17.78
N GLU A 123 -16.25 5.10 -17.85
CA GLU A 123 -15.41 6.24 -18.25
C GLU A 123 -14.35 6.55 -17.20
N VAL A 124 -13.24 7.13 -17.64
CA VAL A 124 -12.23 7.71 -16.76
C VAL A 124 -12.78 9.05 -16.29
N ILE A 125 -13.04 9.18 -14.99
CA ILE A 125 -13.59 10.39 -14.38
C ILE A 125 -12.48 11.09 -13.59
N GLU A 126 -12.49 12.42 -13.64
CA GLU A 126 -11.59 13.23 -12.83
C GLU A 126 -12.01 13.18 -11.35
N GLY A 127 -11.05 12.91 -10.47
CA GLY A 127 -11.26 13.00 -9.03
C GLY A 127 -11.91 11.79 -8.37
N ILE A 128 -11.93 11.84 -7.04
CA ILE A 128 -12.47 10.81 -6.16
C ILE A 128 -14.00 10.94 -6.02
N HIS A 129 -14.70 9.82 -6.11
CA HIS A 129 -16.12 9.73 -5.82
C HIS A 129 -16.35 9.23 -4.39
N LYS A 130 -17.04 10.01 -3.54
CA LYS A 130 -17.40 9.59 -2.18
C LYS A 130 -18.89 9.28 -2.13
N LEU A 131 -19.26 8.04 -1.81
CA LEU A 131 -20.66 7.61 -1.76
C LEU A 131 -21.52 8.43 -0.79
N TRP A 132 -20.94 8.83 0.34
CA TRP A 132 -21.61 9.66 1.35
C TRP A 132 -21.54 11.17 1.06
N ASN A 133 -20.75 11.59 0.07
CA ASN A 133 -20.63 12.98 -0.37
C ASN A 133 -20.31 13.05 -1.86
N PRO A 134 -21.31 12.86 -2.74
CA PRO A 134 -21.09 12.79 -4.19
C PRO A 134 -20.42 14.01 -4.80
N TRP A 135 -20.57 15.18 -4.17
CA TRP A 135 -20.02 16.48 -4.61
C TRP A 135 -18.67 16.82 -3.97
N PHE A 136 -18.04 15.87 -3.26
CA PHE A 136 -16.83 16.12 -2.50
C PHE A 136 -15.70 16.70 -3.36
N TYR A 137 -15.45 16.10 -4.53
CA TYR A 137 -14.35 16.52 -5.39
C TYR A 137 -14.64 17.87 -6.04
N GLU A 138 -15.85 18.08 -6.56
CA GLU A 138 -16.29 19.31 -7.20
C GLU A 138 -16.24 20.49 -6.21
N SER A 139 -16.70 20.26 -4.98
CA SER A 139 -16.61 21.24 -3.89
C SER A 139 -15.16 21.62 -3.60
N LYS A 140 -14.26 20.64 -3.47
CA LYS A 140 -12.82 20.88 -3.26
C LYS A 140 -12.19 21.61 -4.44
N LYS A 141 -12.60 21.29 -5.67
CA LYS A 141 -12.13 21.95 -6.88
C LYS A 141 -12.54 23.42 -6.94
N GLN A 142 -13.76 23.75 -6.52
CA GLN A 142 -14.23 25.14 -6.41
C GLN A 142 -13.47 25.95 -5.36
N GLU A 143 -13.00 25.28 -4.29
CA GLU A 143 -12.12 25.87 -3.26
C GLU A 143 -10.66 26.01 -3.73
N GLY A 144 -10.33 25.62 -4.96
CA GLY A 144 -8.97 25.66 -5.53
C GLY A 144 -8.14 24.39 -5.29
N GLY A 145 -8.72 23.36 -4.66
CA GLY A 145 -8.09 22.05 -4.52
C GLY A 145 -7.96 21.33 -5.86
N TYR A 146 -6.84 20.67 -6.10
CA TYR A 146 -6.62 19.90 -7.33
C TYR A 146 -5.97 18.56 -7.01
N TRP A 147 -6.23 17.53 -7.81
CA TRP A 147 -5.72 16.18 -7.56
C TRP A 147 -4.23 16.03 -7.87
N SER A 148 -3.69 16.85 -8.79
CA SER A 148 -2.30 16.77 -9.22
C SER A 148 -1.46 17.97 -8.76
N PRO A 149 -0.32 17.77 -8.07
CA PRO A 149 0.66 18.82 -7.85
C PRO A 149 1.63 19.02 -9.02
N TYR A 150 1.55 18.21 -10.09
CA TYR A 150 2.52 18.18 -11.18
C TYR A 150 1.86 18.46 -12.53
N THR A 151 1.56 19.74 -12.75
CA THR A 151 0.87 20.23 -13.95
C THR A 151 1.81 20.90 -14.96
N ASP A 152 3.09 21.06 -14.62
CA ASP A 152 4.08 21.74 -15.46
C ASP A 152 5.48 21.09 -15.33
N VAL A 153 6.37 21.44 -16.25
CA VAL A 153 7.71 20.84 -16.36
C VAL A 153 8.53 21.02 -15.08
N GLN A 154 8.39 22.16 -14.39
CA GLN A 154 9.17 22.48 -13.20
C GLN A 154 8.66 21.72 -11.97
N SER A 155 7.34 21.68 -11.76
CA SER A 155 6.74 20.86 -10.70
C SER A 155 7.02 19.37 -10.92
N PHE A 156 6.96 18.90 -12.16
CA PHE A 156 7.34 17.53 -12.52
C PHE A 156 8.82 17.23 -12.24
N LYS A 157 9.74 18.15 -12.56
CA LYS A 157 11.16 18.04 -12.18
C LYS A 157 11.35 17.95 -10.66
N MET A 158 10.60 18.73 -9.90
CA MET A 158 10.63 18.72 -8.43
C MET A 158 10.16 17.39 -7.83
N MET A 159 9.25 16.66 -8.50
CA MET A 159 8.84 15.32 -8.06
C MET A 159 10.04 14.38 -7.93
N PHE A 160 10.90 14.33 -8.95
CA PHE A 160 12.06 13.43 -8.97
C PHE A 160 13.11 13.81 -7.93
N GLN A 161 13.34 15.12 -7.74
CA GLN A 161 14.19 15.60 -6.65
C GLN A 161 13.63 15.22 -5.28
N TYR A 162 12.30 15.31 -5.13
CA TYR A 162 11.63 14.93 -3.89
C TYR A 162 11.76 13.46 -3.56
N ILE A 163 11.68 12.55 -4.55
CA ILE A 163 11.91 11.11 -4.33
C ILE A 163 13.28 10.87 -3.67
N ASP A 164 14.27 11.69 -4.02
CA ASP A 164 15.62 11.63 -3.46
C ASP A 164 15.78 12.31 -2.10
N SER A 165 14.97 13.33 -1.79
CA SER A 165 15.06 14.10 -0.55
C SER A 165 14.05 13.67 0.52
N CYS A 166 13.07 12.83 0.18
CA CYS A 166 12.01 12.38 1.07
C CYS A 166 12.63 11.64 2.28
N ARG A 167 12.31 12.12 3.49
CA ARG A 167 12.94 11.63 4.72
C ARG A 167 12.32 10.35 5.22
N ASP A 168 11.00 10.30 5.19
CA ASP A 168 10.19 9.19 5.68
C ASP A 168 8.78 9.25 5.06
N TYR A 169 7.94 8.28 5.40
CA TYR A 169 6.57 8.24 4.89
C TYR A 169 5.69 9.38 5.42
N GLN A 170 5.98 9.94 6.60
CA GLN A 170 5.21 11.06 7.16
C GLN A 170 5.50 12.35 6.40
N ASP A 171 6.74 12.57 5.96
CA ASP A 171 7.14 13.64 5.04
C ASP A 171 6.32 13.55 3.75
N PHE A 172 6.22 12.35 3.16
CA PHE A 172 5.41 12.10 1.97
C PHE A 172 3.93 12.45 2.15
N PHE A 173 3.28 11.94 3.21
CA PHE A 173 1.86 12.24 3.45
C PHE A 173 1.61 13.70 3.84
N ARG A 174 2.54 14.35 4.55
CA ARG A 174 2.44 15.78 4.86
C ARG A 174 2.50 16.64 3.60
N LYS A 175 3.38 16.28 2.66
CA LYS A 175 3.55 17.04 1.43
C LYS A 175 2.43 16.83 0.42
N TYR A 176 1.95 15.60 0.27
CA TYR A 176 0.98 15.26 -0.80
C TYR A 176 -0.40 14.85 -0.30
N GLY A 177 -0.66 14.84 1.02
CA GLY A 177 -1.88 14.32 1.62
C GLY A 177 -3.17 14.85 0.98
N GLU A 178 -3.26 16.17 0.77
CA GLU A 178 -4.42 16.80 0.15
C GLU A 178 -4.65 16.29 -1.29
N TYR A 179 -3.60 16.27 -2.12
CA TYR A 179 -3.64 15.74 -3.49
C TYR A 179 -4.01 14.24 -3.51
N LEU A 180 -3.46 13.47 -2.58
CA LEU A 180 -3.70 12.03 -2.45
C LEU A 180 -5.14 11.70 -2.04
N HIS A 181 -5.79 12.57 -1.25
CA HIS A 181 -7.20 12.41 -0.89
C HIS A 181 -8.14 12.69 -2.06
N LEU A 182 -7.74 13.57 -2.99
CA LEU A 182 -8.50 13.93 -4.18
C LEU A 182 -8.23 13.00 -5.37
N THR A 183 -7.11 12.29 -5.37
CA THR A 183 -6.73 11.34 -6.42
C THR A 183 -7.34 9.97 -6.16
N PRO A 184 -8.12 9.39 -7.08
CA PRO A 184 -8.56 8.02 -6.95
C PRO A 184 -7.42 7.03 -7.25
N GLU A 185 -7.35 5.93 -6.50
CA GLU A 185 -6.43 4.82 -6.76
C GLU A 185 -6.66 4.24 -8.16
N ASN A 186 -7.94 4.10 -8.53
CA ASN A 186 -8.42 3.69 -9.85
C ASN A 186 -9.31 4.79 -10.44
N LYS A 187 -8.89 5.40 -11.56
CA LYS A 187 -9.61 6.53 -12.18
C LYS A 187 -10.91 6.14 -12.91
N THR A 188 -11.18 4.86 -13.06
CA THR A 188 -12.33 4.37 -13.83
C THR A 188 -13.55 4.21 -12.94
N ALA A 189 -14.69 4.77 -13.36
CA ALA A 189 -15.96 4.54 -12.68
C ALA A 189 -16.44 3.08 -12.82
N PRO A 190 -17.12 2.51 -11.80
CA PRO A 190 -17.38 3.07 -10.47
C PRO A 190 -16.26 2.79 -9.45
N GLY A 191 -15.06 2.42 -9.89
CA GLY A 191 -13.91 2.08 -9.05
C GLY A 191 -13.19 3.28 -8.43
N ASN A 192 -13.51 4.50 -8.84
CA ASN A 192 -12.89 5.75 -8.35
C ASN A 192 -13.37 6.18 -6.96
N ILE A 193 -13.55 5.23 -6.03
CA ILE A 193 -14.07 5.48 -4.68
C ILE A 193 -12.99 5.46 -3.59
N VAL A 194 -11.90 4.73 -3.82
CA VAL A 194 -10.76 4.65 -2.90
C VAL A 194 -9.74 5.70 -3.28
N SER A 195 -9.40 6.57 -2.33
CA SER A 195 -8.35 7.57 -2.51
C SER A 195 -6.99 6.90 -2.55
N LEU A 196 -6.10 7.45 -3.37
CA LEU A 196 -4.70 7.05 -3.41
C LEU A 196 -4.05 7.17 -2.03
N TYR A 197 -4.46 8.15 -1.22
CA TYR A 197 -4.05 8.25 0.19
C TYR A 197 -4.26 6.93 0.95
N THR A 198 -5.49 6.41 0.92
CA THR A 198 -5.88 5.19 1.67
C THR A 198 -5.10 3.99 1.16
N HIS A 199 -4.97 3.86 -0.16
CA HIS A 199 -4.20 2.78 -0.76
C HIS A 199 -2.74 2.82 -0.31
N LEU A 200 -2.07 3.98 -0.40
CA LEU A 200 -0.67 4.13 -0.01
C LEU A 200 -0.46 3.94 1.50
N GLU A 201 -1.40 4.39 2.33
CA GLU A 201 -1.34 4.16 3.79
C GLU A 201 -1.39 2.66 4.11
N LEU A 202 -2.31 1.92 3.48
CA LEU A 202 -2.40 0.48 3.63
C LEU A 202 -1.13 -0.23 3.14
N VAL A 203 -0.60 0.16 1.97
CA VAL A 203 0.67 -0.39 1.46
C VAL A 203 1.80 -0.17 2.46
N GLY A 204 1.93 1.05 2.98
CA GLY A 204 2.94 1.39 3.98
C GLY A 204 2.86 0.54 5.25
N LYS A 205 1.65 0.42 5.82
CA LYS A 205 1.39 -0.38 7.03
C LYS A 205 1.71 -1.86 6.80
N ILE A 206 1.17 -2.44 5.73
CA ILE A 206 1.41 -3.85 5.38
C ILE A 206 2.90 -4.09 5.12
N TYR A 207 3.57 -3.24 4.34
CA TYR A 207 5.01 -3.32 4.09
C TYR A 207 5.82 -3.32 5.39
N ARG A 208 5.53 -2.42 6.33
CA ARG A 208 6.23 -2.35 7.61
C ARG A 208 6.00 -3.59 8.48
N VAL A 209 4.80 -4.17 8.45
CA VAL A 209 4.52 -5.46 9.11
C VAL A 209 5.35 -6.57 8.46
N LEU A 210 5.28 -6.72 7.13
CA LEU A 210 6.04 -7.76 6.41
C LEU A 210 7.55 -7.63 6.67
N ARG A 211 8.09 -6.41 6.63
CA ARG A 211 9.50 -6.13 6.88
C ARG A 211 9.92 -6.40 8.31
N ARG A 212 9.04 -6.16 9.30
CA ARG A 212 9.31 -6.40 10.72
C ARG A 212 9.45 -7.88 11.04
N TYR A 213 8.68 -8.74 10.37
CA TYR A 213 8.61 -10.18 10.64
C TYR A 213 9.34 -11.05 9.61
N SER A 214 10.00 -10.46 8.61
CA SER A 214 10.82 -11.18 7.66
C SER A 214 12.29 -10.81 7.76
N SER A 215 13.16 -11.74 7.38
CA SER A 215 14.61 -11.53 7.33
C SER A 215 15.15 -11.89 5.95
N LEU A 216 16.12 -11.10 5.48
CA LEU A 216 16.83 -11.38 4.24
C LEU A 216 18.07 -12.22 4.56
N GLU A 217 18.13 -13.43 4.03
CA GLU A 217 19.25 -14.35 4.23
C GLU A 217 19.85 -14.81 2.90
N LYS A 218 21.10 -15.29 2.95
CA LYS A 218 21.77 -15.91 1.80
C LYS A 218 21.86 -17.42 2.04
N GLN A 219 21.13 -18.21 1.26
CA GLN A 219 21.11 -19.67 1.30
C GLN A 219 21.60 -20.24 -0.04
N ASN A 220 22.58 -21.15 -0.02
CA ASN A 220 23.11 -21.80 -1.23
C ASN A 220 23.44 -20.79 -2.37
N SER A 221 24.11 -19.69 -2.01
CA SER A 221 24.46 -18.58 -2.91
C SER A 221 23.30 -17.72 -3.44
N ARG A 222 22.06 -17.96 -3.01
CA ARG A 222 20.87 -17.18 -3.38
C ARG A 222 20.36 -16.38 -2.19
N TYR A 223 19.81 -15.20 -2.46
CA TYR A 223 19.11 -14.40 -1.46
C TYR A 223 17.64 -14.84 -1.39
N VAL A 224 17.13 -14.96 -0.16
CA VAL A 224 15.74 -15.32 0.14
C VAL A 224 15.21 -14.46 1.28
N LEU A 225 13.91 -14.17 1.26
CA LEU A 225 13.20 -13.64 2.41
C LEU A 225 12.60 -14.79 3.22
N ILE A 226 12.81 -14.79 4.53
CA ILE A 226 12.33 -15.83 5.44
C ILE A 226 11.34 -15.22 6.42
N TYR A 227 10.17 -15.84 6.52
CA TYR A 227 9.17 -15.60 7.54
C TYR A 227 8.63 -16.95 7.99
N ASN A 228 8.54 -17.17 9.31
CA ASN A 228 8.05 -18.41 9.89
C ASN A 228 8.66 -19.67 9.23
N ASN A 229 10.00 -19.72 9.13
CA ASN A 229 10.79 -20.80 8.53
C ASN A 229 10.49 -21.10 7.05
N GLN A 230 9.82 -20.19 6.32
CA GLN A 230 9.53 -20.34 4.90
C GLN A 230 10.26 -19.28 4.08
N ALA A 231 11.13 -19.77 3.20
CA ALA A 231 11.89 -18.96 2.26
C ALA A 231 11.08 -18.65 0.99
N VAL A 232 11.09 -17.39 0.57
CA VAL A 232 10.48 -16.89 -0.67
C VAL A 232 11.46 -16.01 -1.43
N SER A 233 11.35 -16.00 -2.76
CA SER A 233 12.08 -15.05 -3.62
C SER A 233 11.22 -14.35 -4.67
N SER A 234 9.93 -14.68 -4.73
CA SER A 234 8.95 -14.09 -5.65
C SER A 234 7.64 -13.79 -4.94
N ILE A 235 6.78 -12.99 -5.57
CA ILE A 235 5.45 -12.68 -5.04
C ILE A 235 4.62 -13.97 -4.99
N GLN A 236 4.64 -14.77 -6.05
CA GLN A 236 3.86 -16.01 -6.11
C GLN A 236 4.27 -17.00 -5.02
N GLU A 237 5.55 -17.14 -4.70
CA GLU A 237 5.95 -18.03 -3.60
C GLU A 237 5.41 -17.55 -2.25
N ALA A 238 5.32 -16.24 -2.02
CA ALA A 238 4.76 -15.68 -0.79
C ALA A 238 3.23 -15.80 -0.77
N CYS A 239 2.58 -15.45 -1.88
CA CYS A 239 1.16 -15.15 -2.00
C CYS A 239 0.31 -16.27 -2.61
N GLY A 240 0.94 -17.21 -3.32
CA GLY A 240 0.25 -18.24 -4.09
C GLY A 240 -0.33 -17.72 -5.40
N HIS A 241 -1.21 -18.53 -5.98
CA HIS A 241 -1.98 -18.15 -7.17
C HIS A 241 -3.35 -17.59 -6.79
N ILE A 242 -3.92 -16.79 -7.70
CA ILE A 242 -5.32 -16.35 -7.61
C ILE A 242 -6.28 -17.56 -7.64
N ASP A 243 -5.87 -18.63 -8.32
CA ASP A 243 -6.59 -19.90 -8.35
C ASP A 243 -6.24 -20.74 -7.12
N PHE A 244 -7.16 -20.76 -6.15
CA PHE A 244 -7.04 -21.48 -4.87
C PHE A 244 -6.83 -22.99 -5.02
N THR A 245 -7.08 -23.55 -6.20
CA THR A 245 -6.86 -24.97 -6.49
C THR A 245 -5.40 -25.29 -6.87
N LYS A 246 -4.58 -24.27 -7.14
CA LYS A 246 -3.23 -24.46 -7.72
C LYS A 246 -2.09 -24.21 -6.75
N ASP A 247 -2.15 -23.17 -5.93
CA ASP A 247 -1.12 -22.88 -4.93
C ASP A 247 -1.62 -21.85 -3.91
N GLN A 248 -1.48 -22.13 -2.61
CA GLN A 248 -1.92 -21.25 -1.53
C GLN A 248 -0.81 -20.31 -1.02
N GLY A 249 0.40 -20.35 -1.60
CA GLY A 249 1.52 -19.54 -1.17
C GLY A 249 2.09 -19.99 0.17
N LYS A 250 3.34 -19.63 0.43
CA LYS A 250 4.03 -20.04 1.66
C LYS A 250 3.62 -19.15 2.82
N TRP A 251 3.57 -17.84 2.63
CA TRP A 251 3.41 -16.89 3.73
C TRP A 251 1.94 -16.71 4.12
N ILE A 252 1.66 -16.92 5.40
CA ILE A 252 0.31 -16.77 5.97
C ILE A 252 0.33 -15.68 7.04
N TYR A 253 -0.52 -14.68 6.84
CA TYR A 253 -0.80 -13.62 7.81
C TYR A 253 -2.28 -13.70 8.20
N ARG A 254 -2.65 -12.93 9.22
CA ARG A 254 -4.01 -12.93 9.77
C ARG A 254 -4.63 -11.56 9.54
N LEU A 255 -5.85 -11.60 9.00
CA LEU A 255 -6.75 -10.46 9.00
C LEU A 255 -7.72 -10.66 10.16
N VAL A 256 -7.61 -9.80 11.17
CA VAL A 256 -8.39 -9.90 12.41
C VAL A 256 -9.39 -8.75 12.46
N PHE A 257 -10.66 -9.10 12.53
CA PHE A 257 -11.77 -8.16 12.69
C PHE A 257 -12.13 -8.12 14.17
N CYS A 258 -11.99 -6.97 14.82
CA CYS A 258 -12.26 -6.80 16.24
C CYS A 258 -13.48 -5.89 16.42
N TYR A 259 -14.59 -6.46 16.90
CA TYR A 259 -15.77 -5.71 17.32
C TYR A 259 -15.72 -5.48 18.83
N ILE A 260 -15.77 -4.22 19.25
CA ILE A 260 -15.57 -3.80 20.64
C ILE A 260 -16.89 -3.31 21.22
N SER A 261 -17.46 -4.12 22.09
CA SER A 261 -18.75 -3.87 22.73
C SER A 261 -18.62 -3.79 24.26
N PHE A 262 -19.71 -3.43 24.93
CA PHE A 262 -19.80 -3.43 26.39
C PHE A 262 -21.17 -4.00 26.78
N PRO A 263 -21.26 -4.78 27.86
CA PRO A 263 -22.49 -5.48 28.21
C PRO A 263 -23.50 -4.61 28.98
N GLN A 264 -23.12 -3.40 29.39
CA GLN A 264 -23.90 -2.57 30.32
C GLN A 264 -25.02 -1.80 29.60
N SER A 265 -26.21 -1.80 30.19
CA SER A 265 -27.30 -0.92 29.75
C SER A 265 -27.07 0.51 30.25
N LEU A 266 -27.26 1.48 29.35
CA LEU A 266 -27.11 2.90 29.65
C LEU A 266 -28.32 3.36 30.47
N SER A 267 -28.10 3.72 31.74
CA SER A 267 -29.16 4.12 32.67
C SER A 267 -29.10 5.62 32.99
N ARG A 268 -27.95 6.26 32.82
CA ARG A 268 -27.69 7.67 33.12
C ARG A 268 -26.94 8.32 31.97
N LEU A 269 -27.06 9.65 31.86
CA LEU A 269 -26.34 10.42 30.84
C LEU A 269 -24.80 10.24 30.95
N GLN A 270 -24.28 10.10 32.18
CA GLN A 270 -22.85 9.85 32.41
C GLN A 270 -22.36 8.52 31.84
N ASP A 271 -23.24 7.55 31.64
CA ASP A 271 -22.87 6.23 31.10
C ASP A 271 -22.45 6.35 29.62
N LEU A 272 -22.91 7.40 28.92
CA LEU A 272 -22.48 7.70 27.54
C LEU A 272 -20.97 7.94 27.41
N ASN A 273 -20.28 8.25 28.51
CA ASN A 273 -18.82 8.38 28.52
C ASN A 273 -18.11 7.08 28.12
N ILE A 274 -18.79 5.93 28.19
CA ILE A 274 -18.22 4.65 27.75
C ILE A 274 -17.88 4.64 26.26
N PHE A 275 -18.68 5.32 25.42
CA PHE A 275 -18.42 5.44 23.99
C PHE A 275 -17.15 6.25 23.73
N ARG A 276 -16.99 7.37 24.43
CA ARG A 276 -15.77 8.18 24.37
C ARG A 276 -14.57 7.36 24.84
N LYS A 277 -14.69 6.64 25.96
CA LYS A 277 -13.60 5.80 26.48
C LYS A 277 -13.18 4.73 25.47
N ARG A 278 -14.14 4.10 24.77
CA ARG A 278 -13.87 3.13 23.71
C ARG A 278 -13.14 3.78 22.53
N GLY A 279 -13.64 4.90 22.01
CA GLY A 279 -13.02 5.65 20.91
C GLY A 279 -11.59 6.10 21.26
N ASP A 280 -11.38 6.62 22.47
CA ASP A 280 -10.06 7.05 22.96
C ASP A 280 -9.07 5.87 23.03
N LEU A 281 -9.52 4.68 23.46
CA LEU A 281 -8.68 3.48 23.48
C LEU A 281 -8.34 2.97 22.08
N ILE A 282 -9.33 2.92 21.17
CA ILE A 282 -9.11 2.53 19.77
C ILE A 282 -8.11 3.49 19.12
N LYS A 283 -8.30 4.80 19.30
CA LYS A 283 -7.41 5.82 18.75
C LYS A 283 -6.00 5.68 19.31
N THR A 284 -5.86 5.54 20.63
CA THR A 284 -4.56 5.33 21.29
C THR A 284 -3.87 4.08 20.75
N PHE A 285 -4.60 2.98 20.59
CA PHE A 285 -4.07 1.74 20.01
C PHE A 285 -3.64 1.94 18.54
N SER A 286 -4.41 2.70 17.77
CA SER A 286 -4.18 2.91 16.33
C SER A 286 -3.06 3.91 16.04
N GLU A 287 -2.73 4.77 16.99
CA GLU A 287 -1.69 5.81 16.85
C GLU A 287 -0.38 5.42 17.55
N TYR A 288 -0.39 4.43 18.44
CA TYR A 288 0.79 3.99 19.18
C TYR A 288 1.82 3.31 18.27
N GLU A 289 3.10 3.70 18.40
CA GLU A 289 4.20 3.24 17.52
C GLU A 289 4.31 1.71 17.42
N GLY A 290 4.02 1.00 18.53
CA GLY A 290 4.10 -0.46 18.57
C GLY A 290 2.99 -1.17 17.79
N THR A 291 1.83 -0.52 17.56
CA THR A 291 0.60 -1.16 17.07
C THR A 291 -0.01 -0.48 15.85
N LYS A 292 0.34 0.78 15.55
CA LYS A 292 -0.23 1.57 14.44
C LYS A 292 -0.17 0.88 13.07
N ASP A 293 0.89 0.11 12.82
CA ASP A 293 1.09 -0.59 11.54
C ASP A 293 0.25 -1.86 11.42
N TYR A 294 -0.24 -2.41 12.54
CA TYR A 294 -1.21 -3.51 12.50
C TYR A 294 -2.60 -3.02 12.11
N VAL A 295 -2.97 -1.77 12.45
CA VAL A 295 -4.33 -1.25 12.23
C VAL A 295 -4.52 -0.77 10.80
N LEU A 296 -5.22 -1.55 9.98
CA LEU A 296 -5.58 -1.18 8.62
C LEU A 296 -6.65 -0.09 8.58
N PHE A 297 -7.74 -0.28 9.34
CA PHE A 297 -8.81 0.68 9.50
C PHE A 297 -9.48 0.52 10.87
N PHE A 298 -10.06 1.60 11.38
CA PHE A 298 -10.82 1.60 12.62
C PHE A 298 -11.95 2.63 12.58
N ILE A 299 -12.98 2.39 13.38
CA ILE A 299 -14.04 3.33 13.74
C ILE A 299 -14.28 3.21 15.26
N ASP A 300 -15.26 3.92 15.81
CA ASP A 300 -15.45 4.05 17.26
C ASP A 300 -15.74 2.74 18.01
N ASP A 301 -16.06 1.66 17.31
CA ASP A 301 -16.40 0.35 17.88
C ASP A 301 -15.73 -0.85 17.18
N PHE A 302 -14.85 -0.59 16.21
CA PHE A 302 -14.31 -1.64 15.37
C PHE A 302 -12.87 -1.34 14.94
N MET A 303 -12.06 -2.41 14.86
CA MET A 303 -10.72 -2.36 14.28
C MET A 303 -10.51 -3.54 13.33
N CYS A 304 -9.83 -3.30 12.21
CA CYS A 304 -9.31 -4.34 11.33
C CYS A 304 -7.79 -4.36 11.38
N LEU A 305 -7.24 -5.52 11.71
CA LEU A 305 -5.81 -5.69 11.95
C LEU A 305 -5.18 -6.64 10.92
N PHE A 306 -4.00 -6.28 10.42
CA PHE A 306 -3.12 -7.16 9.66
C PHE A 306 -1.93 -7.58 10.53
N MET A 307 -1.85 -8.87 10.82
CA MET A 307 -0.93 -9.40 11.84
C MET A 307 -0.19 -10.64 11.35
N PRO A 308 1.02 -10.92 11.86
CA PRO A 308 1.67 -12.22 11.64
C PRO A 308 0.87 -13.33 12.34
N LYS A 309 1.33 -14.58 12.22
CA LYS A 309 0.71 -15.73 12.89
C LYS A 309 0.65 -15.56 14.42
N GLU A 310 -0.25 -16.31 15.07
CA GLU A 310 -0.54 -16.18 16.51
C GLU A 310 0.63 -16.56 17.42
N ASP A 311 1.54 -17.41 16.94
CA ASP A 311 2.80 -17.75 17.62
C ASP A 311 3.78 -16.58 17.65
N GLU A 312 3.80 -15.73 16.63
CA GLU A 312 4.59 -14.50 16.56
C GLU A 312 3.99 -13.38 17.43
N VAL A 313 2.70 -13.09 17.24
CA VAL A 313 2.00 -12.02 17.97
C VAL A 313 0.65 -12.50 18.46
N ARG A 314 0.48 -12.51 19.78
CA ARG A 314 -0.75 -12.96 20.43
C ARG A 314 -1.79 -11.84 20.50
N ILE A 315 -2.93 -12.02 19.85
CA ILE A 315 -3.98 -11.00 19.77
C ILE A 315 -4.50 -10.60 21.17
N HIS A 316 -4.69 -11.57 22.06
CA HIS A 316 -5.18 -11.31 23.42
C HIS A 316 -4.25 -10.41 24.24
N LYS A 317 -2.93 -10.46 23.99
CA LYS A 317 -1.97 -9.58 24.65
C LYS A 317 -2.07 -8.15 24.12
N LEU A 318 -2.24 -7.98 22.81
CA LEU A 318 -2.41 -6.66 22.21
C LEU A 318 -3.70 -5.99 22.69
N LEU A 319 -4.78 -6.77 22.84
CA LEU A 319 -6.10 -6.26 23.20
C LEU A 319 -6.35 -6.16 24.72
N GLU A 320 -5.38 -6.52 25.55
CA GLU A 320 -5.47 -6.46 27.01
C GLU A 320 -5.96 -5.10 27.56
N PRO A 321 -5.55 -3.92 27.01
CA PRO A 321 -6.04 -2.63 27.49
C PRO A 321 -7.57 -2.48 27.42
N PHE A 322 -8.21 -3.07 26.40
CA PHE A 322 -9.66 -3.02 26.23
C PHE A 322 -10.37 -3.92 27.26
N LEU A 323 -9.85 -5.14 27.45
CA LEU A 323 -10.38 -6.09 28.44
C LEU A 323 -10.28 -5.53 29.86
N LYS A 324 -9.14 -4.93 30.22
CA LYS A 324 -8.95 -4.24 31.50
C LYS A 324 -9.90 -3.07 31.71
N ALA A 325 -10.31 -2.41 30.63
CA ALA A 325 -11.29 -1.34 30.67
C ALA A 325 -12.76 -1.83 30.71
N GLY A 326 -12.99 -3.15 30.74
CA GLY A 326 -14.32 -3.76 30.85
C GLY A 326 -15.04 -3.93 29.52
N PHE A 327 -14.35 -3.78 28.39
CA PHE A 327 -14.92 -4.05 27.06
C PHE A 327 -14.89 -5.54 26.74
N ILE A 328 -15.88 -5.97 25.97
CA ILE A 328 -15.95 -7.29 25.34
C ILE A 328 -15.44 -7.12 23.91
N ILE A 329 -14.65 -8.10 23.45
CA ILE A 329 -14.12 -8.09 22.09
C ILE A 329 -14.50 -9.39 21.41
N GLU A 330 -15.31 -9.28 20.37
CA GLU A 330 -15.56 -10.37 19.44
C GLU A 330 -14.54 -10.25 18.32
N ASN A 331 -13.63 -11.22 18.24
CA ASN A 331 -12.66 -11.28 17.16
C ASN A 331 -13.01 -12.39 16.16
N PHE A 332 -12.91 -12.05 14.88
CA PHE A 332 -13.03 -13.02 13.80
C PHE A 332 -11.71 -13.00 13.01
N GLU A 333 -11.07 -14.17 12.93
CA GLU A 333 -9.79 -14.33 12.25
C GLU A 333 -10.00 -15.01 10.90
N LYS A 334 -9.55 -14.37 9.83
CA LYS A 334 -9.37 -15.02 8.54
C LYS A 334 -7.88 -15.30 8.34
N PRO A 335 -7.45 -16.58 8.30
CA PRO A 335 -6.13 -16.89 7.77
C PRO A 335 -6.12 -16.38 6.34
N THR A 336 -5.28 -15.38 6.10
CA THR A 336 -5.17 -14.75 4.80
C THR A 336 -3.89 -15.27 4.20
N HIS A 337 -4.02 -16.26 3.32
CA HIS A 337 -3.02 -16.43 2.27
C HIS A 337 -2.90 -15.07 1.59
N LEU A 338 -1.69 -14.52 1.48
CA LEU A 338 -1.49 -13.17 0.98
C LEU A 338 -2.02 -13.12 -0.46
N GLN A 339 -3.28 -12.74 -0.69
CA GLN A 339 -3.84 -12.74 -2.04
C GLN A 339 -3.52 -11.42 -2.71
N THR A 340 -2.90 -11.48 -3.89
CA THR A 340 -2.71 -10.31 -4.75
C THR A 340 -3.80 -10.31 -5.81
N SER A 341 -4.47 -9.18 -6.04
CA SER A 341 -5.42 -9.07 -7.15
C SER A 341 -4.74 -9.32 -8.51
N PRO A 342 -5.45 -9.84 -9.53
CA PRO A 342 -4.93 -9.85 -10.89
C PRO A 342 -4.68 -8.41 -11.37
N ASN A 343 -3.49 -8.17 -11.92
CA ASN A 343 -3.16 -6.95 -12.64
C ASN A 343 -3.95 -6.89 -13.96
#